data_AF-A0A350LQY1-F1
#
_entry.id   AF-A0A350LQY1-F1
#
_cell.length_a   1.000
_cell.length_b   1.000
_cell.length_c   1.000
_cell.angle_alpha   90.00
_cell.angle_beta   90.00
_cell.angle_gamma   90.00
#
_symmetry.space_group_name_H-M   'P 1'
#
loop_
_entity.id
_entity.type
_entity.pdbx_description
1 polymer ?
#
loop_
_entity_poly.entity_id
_entity_poly.type
_entity_poly.pdbx_seq_one_letter_code
_entity_poly.pdbx_strand_id
1 'polypeptide(L)'
;MRIAMIGTGYVGLVSGVCFSDFGHDVICVDKQPEKIAMLERGEVPIYEPGLDALMARNVEAGRLSFTTDLAAAVDGADAVFIAVGTPTRRGDGHADLTYVMSAAEEVARALTGYAVIVTKSTVPVGTNRKVKQAMAKANPKAEFDVASNPEFLREGAAIEDFMKPDRVVVGVQSSRAQEVMADVYRPLFLREFPIVYTDLESAEMIKYAANAFLATKVSFVNEIAALCERVGADVKEVARGMGLDGRIGNK
;
A
#
# COMPACT_ATOMS: atom_id res chain seq x y z
N MET A 1 -17.89 4.02 3.43
CA MET A 1 -17.52 2.82 2.65
C MET A 1 -16.97 1.81 3.63
N ARG A 2 -17.25 0.54 3.38
CA ARG A 2 -16.69 -0.58 4.15
C ARG A 2 -15.45 -1.09 3.45
N ILE A 3 -14.32 -1.09 4.15
CA ILE A 3 -13.02 -1.49 3.63
C ILE A 3 -12.49 -2.67 4.45
N ALA A 4 -12.15 -3.77 3.78
CA ALA A 4 -11.37 -4.84 4.39
C ALA A 4 -9.88 -4.63 4.06
N MET A 5 -9.02 -4.67 5.07
CA MET A 5 -7.57 -4.52 4.94
C MET A 5 -6.86 -5.82 5.32
N ILE A 6 -6.33 -6.54 4.32
CA ILE A 6 -5.71 -7.86 4.51
C ILE A 6 -4.21 -7.70 4.74
N GLY A 7 -3.78 -8.04 5.94
CA GLY A 7 -2.42 -7.88 6.44
C GLY A 7 -2.30 -6.69 7.39
N THR A 8 -1.76 -6.93 8.58
CA THR A 8 -1.52 -5.88 9.60
C THR A 8 -0.02 -5.57 9.74
N GLY A 9 0.76 -5.80 8.69
CA GLY A 9 2.15 -5.31 8.60
C GLY A 9 2.20 -3.79 8.54
N TYR A 10 3.39 -3.21 8.38
CA TYR A 10 3.59 -1.76 8.34
C TYR A 10 2.61 -1.05 7.38
N VAL A 11 2.61 -1.47 6.11
CA VAL A 11 1.74 -0.90 5.07
C VAL A 11 0.26 -1.07 5.41
N GLY A 12 -0.16 -2.30 5.73
CA GLY A 12 -1.57 -2.61 5.93
C GLY A 12 -2.15 -1.94 7.18
N LEU A 13 -1.45 -1.96 8.31
CA LEU A 13 -1.92 -1.35 9.55
C LEU A 13 -2.01 0.18 9.43
N VAL A 14 -0.95 0.84 8.94
CA VAL A 14 -0.97 2.31 8.75
C VAL A 14 -2.07 2.70 7.77
N SER A 15 -2.20 1.99 6.65
CA SER A 15 -3.24 2.29 5.66
C SER A 15 -4.64 2.09 6.24
N GLY A 16 -4.89 0.99 6.95
CA GLY A 16 -6.18 0.71 7.57
C GLY A 16 -6.58 1.75 8.61
N VAL A 17 -5.64 2.12 9.48
CA VAL A 17 -5.85 3.20 10.48
C VAL A 17 -6.14 4.53 9.79
N CYS A 18 -5.35 4.91 8.77
CA CYS A 18 -5.57 6.20 8.08
C CYS A 18 -6.87 6.23 7.26
N PHE A 19 -7.27 5.11 6.62
CA PHE A 19 -8.57 5.03 5.95
C PHE A 19 -9.73 5.14 6.94
N SER A 20 -9.60 4.59 8.15
CA SER A 20 -10.63 4.77 9.18
C SER A 20 -10.74 6.23 9.64
N ASP A 21 -9.61 6.95 9.62
CA ASP A 21 -9.56 8.38 9.93
C ASP A 21 -10.13 9.27 8.83
N PHE A 22 -10.10 8.79 7.58
CA PHE A 22 -10.84 9.37 6.45
C PHE A 22 -12.36 9.18 6.57
N GLY A 23 -12.83 8.46 7.60
CA GLY A 23 -14.25 8.24 7.88
C GLY A 23 -14.83 6.97 7.27
N HIS A 24 -13.98 6.06 6.77
CA HIS A 24 -14.42 4.74 6.32
C HIS A 24 -14.57 3.76 7.48
N ASP A 25 -15.42 2.75 7.31
CA ASP A 25 -15.52 1.63 8.23
C ASP A 25 -14.50 0.57 7.80
N VAL A 26 -13.44 0.39 8.59
CA VAL A 26 -12.30 -0.44 8.23
C VAL A 26 -12.19 -1.64 9.14
N ILE A 27 -12.08 -2.83 8.54
CA ILE A 27 -11.79 -4.08 9.25
C ILE A 27 -10.42 -4.58 8.80
N CYS A 28 -9.46 -4.56 9.71
CA CYS A 28 -8.11 -5.09 9.49
C CYS A 28 -8.04 -6.58 9.83
N VAL A 29 -7.50 -7.38 8.91
CA VAL A 29 -7.45 -8.84 9.01
C VAL A 29 -6.00 -9.32 9.01
N ASP A 30 -5.67 -10.23 9.93
CA ASP A 30 -4.40 -10.95 9.93
C ASP A 30 -4.60 -12.41 10.34
N LYS A 31 -3.73 -13.31 9.89
CA LYS A 31 -3.79 -14.73 10.26
C LYS A 31 -3.18 -15.01 11.63
N GLN A 32 -2.41 -14.07 12.18
CA GLN A 32 -1.72 -14.19 13.48
C GLN A 32 -2.65 -13.75 14.63
N PRO A 33 -3.24 -14.70 15.40
CA PRO A 33 -4.21 -14.35 16.45
C PRO A 33 -3.58 -13.51 17.57
N GLU A 34 -2.31 -13.74 17.89
CA GLU A 34 -1.55 -12.96 18.87
C GLU A 34 -1.45 -11.49 18.47
N LYS A 35 -1.28 -11.21 17.17
CA LYS A 35 -1.15 -9.86 16.64
C LYS A 35 -2.50 -9.14 16.65
N ILE A 36 -3.57 -9.84 16.30
CA ILE A 36 -4.94 -9.31 16.41
C ILE A 36 -5.28 -9.02 17.87
N ALA A 37 -4.99 -9.94 18.78
CA ALA A 37 -5.24 -9.74 20.21
C ALA A 37 -4.45 -8.55 20.79
N MET A 38 -3.23 -8.29 20.32
CA MET A 38 -2.48 -7.08 20.67
C MET A 38 -3.21 -5.81 20.19
N LEU A 39 -3.59 -5.78 18.91
CA LEU A 39 -4.28 -4.63 18.31
C LEU A 39 -5.63 -4.34 18.99
N GLU A 40 -6.38 -5.38 19.35
CA GLU A 40 -7.64 -5.25 20.11
C GLU A 40 -7.44 -4.68 21.52
N ARG A 41 -6.26 -4.88 22.12
CA ARG A 41 -5.87 -4.25 23.40
C ARG A 41 -5.30 -2.84 23.23
N GLY A 42 -5.24 -2.32 21.99
CA GLY A 42 -4.62 -1.04 21.69
C GLY A 42 -3.09 -1.08 21.57
N GLU A 43 -2.48 -2.27 21.54
CA GLU A 43 -1.04 -2.44 21.42
C GLU A 43 -0.63 -2.53 19.94
N VAL A 44 0.16 -1.57 19.47
CA VAL A 44 0.64 -1.51 18.08
C VAL A 44 1.89 -2.40 17.90
N PRO A 45 1.88 -3.38 16.98
CA PRO A 45 2.98 -4.33 16.80
C PRO A 45 4.17 -3.80 15.96
N ILE A 46 4.16 -2.51 15.64
CA ILE A 46 5.18 -1.82 14.82
C ILE A 46 5.50 -0.45 15.45
N TYR A 47 6.67 0.09 15.13
CA TYR A 47 7.00 1.46 15.49
C TYR A 47 6.61 2.42 14.37
N GLU A 48 5.63 3.27 14.63
CA GLU A 48 5.27 4.39 13.76
C GLU A 48 4.76 5.55 14.64
N PRO A 49 5.42 6.73 14.61
CA PRO A 49 5.06 7.84 15.50
C PRO A 49 3.60 8.27 15.36
N GLY A 50 2.84 8.19 16.46
CA GLY A 50 1.44 8.62 16.54
C GLY A 50 0.40 7.60 16.05
N LEU A 51 0.83 6.40 15.63
CA LEU A 51 -0.09 5.36 15.16
C LEU A 51 -1.00 4.81 16.25
N ASP A 52 -0.47 4.67 17.48
CA ASP A 52 -1.20 4.26 18.67
C ASP A 52 -2.38 5.18 18.98
N ALA A 53 -2.14 6.49 19.04
CA ALA A 53 -3.17 7.49 19.31
C ALA A 53 -4.21 7.56 18.16
N LEU A 54 -3.77 7.47 16.91
CA LEU A 54 -4.64 7.50 15.74
C LEU A 54 -5.53 6.25 15.67
N MET A 55 -4.96 5.08 15.98
CA MET A 55 -5.67 3.81 16.07
C MET A 55 -6.72 3.86 17.18
N ALA A 56 -6.33 4.23 18.40
CA ALA A 56 -7.22 4.30 19.55
C ALA A 56 -8.45 5.18 19.28
N ARG A 57 -8.24 6.37 18.68
CA ARG A 57 -9.32 7.28 18.28
C ARG A 57 -10.33 6.62 17.33
N ASN A 58 -9.86 5.86 16.35
CA ASN A 58 -10.74 5.28 15.32
C ASN A 58 -11.42 3.99 15.80
N VAL A 59 -10.79 3.24 16.71
CA VAL A 59 -11.44 2.14 17.44
C VAL A 59 -12.56 2.69 18.33
N GLU A 60 -12.28 3.74 19.12
CA GLU A 60 -13.28 4.40 19.98
C GLU A 60 -14.46 4.95 19.16
N ALA A 61 -14.18 5.50 17.97
CA ALA A 61 -15.20 6.01 17.06
C ALA A 61 -15.98 4.92 16.31
N GLY A 62 -15.67 3.63 16.53
CA GLY A 62 -16.36 2.49 15.91
C GLY A 62 -16.07 2.30 14.42
N ARG A 63 -15.05 2.98 13.88
CA ARG A 63 -14.68 2.92 12.45
C ARG A 63 -13.53 1.99 12.15
N LEU A 64 -12.85 1.46 13.17
CA LEU A 64 -11.74 0.54 13.01
C LEU A 64 -11.93 -0.67 13.92
N SER A 65 -11.83 -1.86 13.33
CA SER A 65 -11.79 -3.12 14.09
C SER A 65 -10.75 -4.08 13.51
N PHE A 66 -10.40 -5.09 14.30
CA PHE A 66 -9.42 -6.11 13.96
C PHE A 66 -10.06 -7.49 14.07
N THR A 67 -9.65 -8.44 13.22
CA THR A 67 -10.18 -9.81 13.27
C THR A 67 -9.25 -10.80 12.61
N THR A 68 -9.35 -12.08 12.97
CA THR A 68 -8.79 -13.19 12.19
C THR A 68 -9.79 -13.77 11.18
N ASP A 69 -11.06 -13.37 11.26
CA ASP A 69 -12.13 -13.85 10.39
C ASP A 69 -12.21 -13.01 9.11
N LEU A 70 -11.58 -13.53 8.04
CA LEU A 70 -11.62 -12.94 6.71
C LEU A 70 -13.03 -12.81 6.15
N ALA A 71 -13.89 -13.82 6.37
CA ALA A 71 -15.22 -13.83 5.78
C ALA A 71 -16.09 -12.72 6.38
N ALA A 72 -16.02 -12.54 7.69
CA ALA A 72 -16.69 -11.43 8.37
C ALA A 72 -16.19 -10.05 7.91
N ALA A 73 -14.90 -9.91 7.62
CA ALA A 73 -14.33 -8.66 7.16
C ALA A 73 -14.75 -8.30 5.72
N VAL A 74 -14.77 -9.30 4.83
CA VAL A 74 -15.07 -9.14 3.40
C VAL A 74 -16.57 -9.02 3.12
N ASP A 75 -17.42 -9.55 4.00
CA ASP A 75 -18.87 -9.48 3.84
C ASP A 75 -19.37 -8.03 3.69
N GLY A 76 -19.96 -7.70 2.54
CA GLY A 76 -20.43 -6.35 2.23
C GLY A 76 -19.34 -5.28 2.12
N ALA A 77 -18.07 -5.65 1.95
CA ALA A 77 -16.99 -4.68 1.71
C ALA A 77 -17.10 -4.07 0.30
N ASP A 78 -16.96 -2.75 0.20
CA ASP A 78 -16.90 -2.03 -1.09
C ASP A 78 -15.52 -2.21 -1.76
N ALA A 79 -14.47 -2.25 -0.92
CA ALA A 79 -13.09 -2.46 -1.35
C ALA A 79 -12.34 -3.40 -0.38
N VAL A 80 -11.52 -4.29 -0.95
CA VAL A 80 -10.67 -5.23 -0.19
C VAL A 80 -9.22 -4.99 -0.57
N PHE A 81 -8.42 -4.46 0.34
CA PHE A 81 -7.01 -4.19 0.13
C PHE A 81 -6.15 -5.38 0.52
N ILE A 82 -5.32 -5.86 -0.39
CA ILE A 82 -4.29 -6.87 -0.13
C ILE A 82 -2.97 -6.12 0.14
N ALA A 83 -2.56 -6.10 1.40
CA ALA A 83 -1.37 -5.42 1.92
C ALA A 83 -0.43 -6.39 2.67
N VAL A 84 -0.39 -7.64 2.23
CA VAL A 84 0.52 -8.67 2.75
C VAL A 84 1.94 -8.50 2.22
N GLY A 85 2.91 -9.06 2.93
CA GLY A 85 4.32 -8.99 2.54
C GLY A 85 4.62 -9.76 1.26
N THR A 86 5.56 -9.25 0.48
CA THR A 86 6.12 -9.87 -0.74
C THR A 86 7.64 -10.01 -0.58
N PRO A 87 8.11 -10.84 0.36
CA PRO A 87 9.54 -10.97 0.62
C PRO A 87 10.28 -11.50 -0.60
N THR A 88 11.59 -11.29 -0.63
CA THR A 88 12.44 -11.88 -1.66
C THR A 88 12.49 -13.40 -1.51
N ARG A 89 12.17 -14.12 -2.57
CA ARG A 89 12.30 -15.58 -2.64
C ARG A 89 13.77 -15.98 -2.51
N ARG A 90 14.01 -16.97 -1.65
CA ARG A 90 15.36 -17.55 -1.49
C ARG A 90 15.80 -18.22 -2.79
N GLY A 91 16.98 -17.86 -3.28
CA GLY A 91 17.64 -18.52 -4.40
C GLY A 91 17.77 -17.67 -5.65
N ASP A 92 16.71 -16.96 -6.06
CA ASP A 92 16.68 -16.25 -7.35
C ASP A 92 16.29 -14.78 -7.28
N GLY A 93 16.00 -14.26 -6.08
CA GLY A 93 15.77 -12.82 -5.90
C GLY A 93 14.40 -12.32 -6.37
N HIS A 94 13.53 -13.20 -6.87
CA HIS A 94 12.18 -12.81 -7.29
C HIS A 94 11.28 -12.49 -6.09
N ALA A 95 10.27 -11.64 -6.29
CA ALA A 95 9.25 -11.41 -5.27
C ALA A 95 8.44 -12.69 -5.01
N ASP A 96 8.29 -13.08 -3.74
CA ASP A 96 7.41 -14.16 -3.34
C ASP A 96 5.95 -13.68 -3.31
N LEU A 97 5.15 -14.20 -4.25
CA LEU A 97 3.74 -13.85 -4.41
C LEU A 97 2.80 -14.80 -3.68
N THR A 98 3.31 -15.80 -2.96
CA THR A 98 2.50 -16.83 -2.29
C THR A 98 1.40 -16.23 -1.42
N TYR A 99 1.76 -15.23 -0.61
CA TYR A 99 0.81 -14.58 0.31
C TYR A 99 -0.26 -13.77 -0.43
N VAL A 100 0.13 -13.04 -1.48
CA VAL A 100 -0.81 -12.25 -2.29
C VAL A 100 -1.82 -13.15 -2.99
N MET A 101 -1.34 -14.24 -3.60
CA MET A 101 -2.20 -15.19 -4.32
C MET A 101 -3.13 -15.95 -3.36
N SER A 102 -2.62 -16.39 -2.20
CA SER A 102 -3.45 -17.03 -1.16
C SER A 102 -4.55 -16.09 -0.67
N ALA A 103 -4.20 -14.83 -0.37
CA ALA A 103 -5.17 -13.83 0.06
C ALA A 103 -6.23 -13.57 -1.01
N ALA A 104 -5.84 -13.43 -2.27
CA ALA A 104 -6.78 -13.25 -3.38
C ALA A 104 -7.77 -14.42 -3.50
N GLU A 105 -7.29 -15.66 -3.46
CA GLU A 105 -8.16 -16.84 -3.54
C GLU A 105 -9.10 -16.98 -2.34
N GLU A 106 -8.62 -16.68 -1.13
CA GLU A 106 -9.45 -16.70 0.08
C GLU A 106 -10.53 -15.61 0.05
N VAL A 107 -10.18 -14.39 -0.38
CA VAL A 107 -11.13 -13.30 -0.59
C VAL A 107 -12.18 -13.70 -1.63
N ALA A 108 -11.78 -14.29 -2.76
CA ALA A 108 -12.71 -14.71 -3.80
C ALA A 108 -13.78 -15.69 -3.30
N ARG A 109 -13.40 -16.61 -2.40
CA ARG A 109 -14.31 -17.57 -1.76
C ARG A 109 -15.22 -16.92 -0.72
N ALA A 110 -14.80 -15.80 -0.13
CA ALA A 110 -15.52 -15.10 0.92
C ALA A 110 -16.43 -13.97 0.40
N LEU A 111 -16.25 -13.51 -0.85
CA LEU A 111 -17.07 -12.42 -1.41
C LEU A 111 -18.55 -12.78 -1.45
N THR A 112 -19.38 -11.92 -0.85
CA THR A 112 -20.85 -12.03 -0.83
C THR A 112 -21.54 -11.06 -1.80
N GLY A 113 -20.80 -10.10 -2.36
CA GLY A 113 -21.27 -9.11 -3.32
C GLY A 113 -20.12 -8.55 -4.16
N TYR A 114 -20.40 -7.50 -4.93
CA TYR A 114 -19.36 -6.82 -5.69
C TYR A 114 -18.40 -6.05 -4.78
N ALA A 115 -17.10 -6.22 -5.00
CA ALA A 115 -16.06 -5.42 -4.38
C ALA A 115 -14.93 -5.10 -5.37
N VAL A 116 -14.16 -4.05 -5.10
CA VAL A 116 -12.89 -3.80 -5.79
C VAL A 116 -11.75 -4.39 -4.98
N ILE A 117 -10.97 -5.27 -5.61
CA ILE A 117 -9.84 -5.96 -4.98
C ILE A 117 -8.57 -5.19 -5.29
N VAL A 118 -8.02 -4.55 -4.28
CA VAL A 118 -6.95 -3.57 -4.41
C VAL A 118 -5.63 -4.19 -3.97
N THR A 119 -4.71 -4.42 -4.91
CA THR A 119 -3.36 -4.85 -4.56
C THR A 119 -2.54 -3.64 -4.13
N LYS A 120 -2.23 -3.57 -2.83
CA LYS A 120 -1.36 -2.55 -2.23
C LYS A 120 0.07 -3.04 -2.00
N SER A 121 0.24 -4.36 -1.83
CA SER A 121 1.53 -5.03 -1.82
C SER A 121 2.38 -4.66 -3.04
N THR A 122 3.69 -4.52 -2.85
CA THR A 122 4.62 -4.27 -3.96
C THR A 122 4.77 -5.55 -4.79
N VAL A 123 4.18 -5.58 -5.98
CA VAL A 123 4.13 -6.77 -6.83
C VAL A 123 4.71 -6.50 -8.23
N PRO A 124 5.42 -7.47 -8.84
CA PRO A 124 5.92 -7.31 -10.21
C PRO A 124 4.80 -7.07 -11.22
N VAL A 125 5.15 -6.44 -12.33
CA VAL A 125 4.21 -6.12 -13.42
C VAL A 125 3.50 -7.39 -13.93
N GLY A 126 2.18 -7.27 -14.12
CA GLY A 126 1.27 -8.33 -14.52
C GLY A 126 0.69 -9.14 -13.35
N THR A 127 1.02 -8.80 -12.10
CA THR A 127 0.51 -9.56 -10.94
C THR A 127 -0.98 -9.34 -10.72
N ASN A 128 -1.51 -8.12 -10.87
CA ASN A 128 -2.94 -7.86 -10.75
C ASN A 128 -3.78 -8.65 -11.77
N ARG A 129 -3.24 -8.93 -12.96
CA ARG A 129 -3.87 -9.84 -13.92
C ARG A 129 -3.95 -11.27 -13.39
N LYS A 130 -2.86 -11.76 -12.78
CA LYS A 130 -2.82 -13.08 -12.15
C LYS A 130 -3.77 -13.17 -10.96
N VAL A 131 -3.86 -12.12 -10.14
CA VAL A 131 -4.84 -11.99 -9.05
C VAL A 131 -6.25 -12.13 -9.63
N LYS A 132 -6.61 -11.37 -10.67
CA LYS A 132 -7.92 -11.47 -11.32
C LYS A 132 -8.22 -12.90 -11.80
N GLN A 133 -7.25 -13.55 -12.43
CA GLN A 133 -7.38 -14.93 -12.93
C GLN A 133 -7.56 -15.94 -11.78
N ALA A 134 -6.76 -15.83 -10.72
CA ALA A 134 -6.83 -16.73 -9.57
C ALA A 134 -8.15 -16.60 -8.83
N MET A 135 -8.64 -15.37 -8.64
CA MET A 135 -9.95 -15.11 -8.02
C MET A 135 -11.08 -15.69 -8.86
N ALA A 136 -11.10 -15.43 -10.17
CA ALA A 136 -12.12 -15.96 -11.07
C ALA A 136 -12.11 -17.50 -11.12
N LYS A 137 -10.93 -18.12 -10.99
CA LYS A 137 -10.80 -19.58 -10.88
C LYS A 137 -11.31 -20.11 -9.54
N ALA A 138 -11.00 -19.42 -8.43
CA ALA A 138 -11.38 -19.83 -7.08
C ALA A 138 -12.89 -19.70 -6.84
N ASN A 139 -13.53 -18.68 -7.42
CA ASN A 139 -14.98 -18.49 -7.39
C ASN A 139 -15.47 -17.87 -8.72
N PRO A 140 -15.94 -18.69 -9.69
CA PRO A 140 -16.44 -18.20 -10.97
C PRO A 140 -17.71 -17.33 -10.89
N LYS A 141 -18.38 -17.30 -9.73
CA LYS A 141 -19.58 -16.49 -9.49
C LYS A 141 -19.27 -15.18 -8.76
N ALA A 142 -18.04 -14.96 -8.30
CA ALA A 142 -17.67 -13.73 -7.64
C ALA A 142 -17.73 -12.56 -8.63
N GLU A 143 -18.44 -11.49 -8.25
CA GLU A 143 -18.43 -10.23 -8.97
C GLU A 143 -17.35 -9.33 -8.37
N PHE A 144 -16.36 -8.91 -9.16
CA PHE A 144 -15.32 -8.02 -8.67
C PHE A 144 -14.57 -7.37 -9.84
N ASP A 145 -13.89 -6.28 -9.53
CA ASP A 145 -12.79 -5.74 -10.33
C ASP A 145 -11.48 -5.79 -9.53
N VAL A 146 -10.36 -5.66 -10.23
CA VAL A 146 -9.04 -5.52 -9.60
C VAL A 146 -8.49 -4.13 -9.81
N ALA A 147 -7.75 -3.62 -8.83
CA ALA A 147 -7.04 -2.36 -8.89
C ALA A 147 -5.62 -2.51 -8.35
N SER A 148 -4.67 -1.80 -8.94
CA SER A 148 -3.32 -1.64 -8.41
C SER A 148 -3.22 -0.31 -7.69
N ASN A 149 -2.90 -0.31 -6.39
CA ASN A 149 -2.72 0.92 -5.61
C ASN A 149 -1.43 0.81 -4.80
N PRO A 150 -0.26 0.98 -5.44
CA PRO A 150 1.01 0.89 -4.75
C PRO A 150 1.11 1.92 -3.63
N GLU A 151 1.87 1.58 -2.60
CA GLU A 151 2.20 2.48 -1.50
C GLU A 151 3.53 3.20 -1.75
N PHE A 152 3.75 4.35 -1.12
CA PHE A 152 5.02 5.10 -1.18
C PHE A 152 5.42 5.61 0.21
N LEU A 153 5.11 4.82 1.23
CA LEU A 153 5.27 5.19 2.63
C LEU A 153 6.71 4.92 3.07
N ARG A 154 7.27 5.82 3.88
CA ARG A 154 8.57 5.63 4.53
C ARG A 154 8.38 5.12 5.95
N GLU A 155 9.21 4.19 6.37
CA GLU A 155 9.24 3.73 7.77
C GLU A 155 9.57 4.89 8.73
N GLY A 156 8.72 5.10 9.75
CA GLY A 156 8.85 6.18 10.72
C GLY A 156 8.18 7.51 10.32
N ALA A 157 7.56 7.57 9.14
CA ALA A 157 6.82 8.74 8.65
C ALA A 157 5.60 8.36 7.78
N ALA A 158 5.12 7.13 7.85
CA ALA A 158 4.03 6.65 7.00
C ALA A 158 2.70 7.35 7.25
N ILE A 159 2.39 7.75 8.48
CA ILE A 159 1.14 8.49 8.72
C ILE A 159 1.19 9.82 7.96
N GLU A 160 2.30 10.54 8.03
CA GLU A 160 2.45 11.79 7.28
C GLU A 160 2.41 11.56 5.77
N ASP A 161 3.16 10.56 5.28
CA ASP A 161 3.21 10.21 3.85
C ASP A 161 1.82 9.77 3.32
N PHE A 162 1.01 9.11 4.15
CA PHE A 162 -0.35 8.70 3.77
C PHE A 162 -1.34 9.87 3.82
N MET A 163 -1.25 10.72 4.84
CA MET A 163 -2.19 11.83 5.07
C MET A 163 -1.86 13.07 4.22
N LYS A 164 -0.64 13.17 3.69
CA LYS A 164 -0.17 14.25 2.82
C LYS A 164 0.74 13.70 1.70
N PRO A 165 0.22 12.80 0.83
CA PRO A 165 1.06 12.17 -0.17
C PRO A 165 1.45 13.17 -1.26
N ASP A 166 2.65 13.01 -1.84
CA ASP A 166 3.00 13.75 -3.06
C ASP A 166 2.01 13.44 -4.21
N ARG A 167 1.47 12.21 -4.22
CA ARG A 167 0.45 11.69 -5.16
C ARG A 167 -0.10 10.35 -4.68
N VAL A 168 -1.31 10.02 -5.10
CA VAL A 168 -1.86 8.65 -5.05
C VAL A 168 -1.85 8.05 -6.46
N VAL A 169 -1.42 6.81 -6.61
CA VAL A 169 -1.45 6.08 -7.90
C VAL A 169 -2.53 5.01 -7.85
N VAL A 170 -3.38 4.98 -8.87
CA VAL A 170 -4.49 4.03 -8.99
C VAL A 170 -4.52 3.46 -10.40
N GLY A 171 -4.13 2.19 -10.53
CA GLY A 171 -4.30 1.39 -11.73
C GLY A 171 -5.67 0.71 -11.74
N VAL A 172 -6.51 0.98 -12.74
CA VAL A 172 -7.87 0.41 -12.88
C VAL A 172 -8.21 0.15 -14.34
N GLN A 173 -9.24 -0.66 -14.60
CA GLN A 173 -9.66 -1.02 -15.97
C GLN A 173 -11.14 -0.82 -16.25
N SER A 174 -11.93 -0.47 -15.24
CA SER A 174 -13.36 -0.23 -15.36
C SER A 174 -13.72 1.09 -14.69
N SER A 175 -14.71 1.79 -15.24
CA SER A 175 -15.24 3.01 -14.62
C SER A 175 -15.79 2.74 -13.23
N ARG A 176 -16.43 1.58 -13.02
CA ARG A 176 -16.96 1.15 -11.71
C ARG A 176 -15.84 1.03 -10.66
N ALA A 177 -14.71 0.42 -11.02
CA ALA A 177 -13.57 0.34 -10.11
C ALA A 177 -12.94 1.71 -9.85
N GLN A 178 -12.88 2.56 -10.87
CA GLN A 178 -12.38 3.93 -10.72
C GLN A 178 -13.26 4.76 -9.77
N GLU A 179 -14.59 4.64 -9.86
CA GLU A 179 -15.55 5.32 -8.97
C GLU A 179 -15.36 4.89 -7.51
N VAL A 180 -15.26 3.58 -7.25
CA VAL A 180 -14.97 3.06 -5.90
C VAL A 180 -13.65 3.61 -5.37
N MET A 181 -12.58 3.59 -6.17
CA MET A 181 -11.28 4.12 -5.75
C MET A 181 -11.29 5.65 -5.57
N ALA A 182 -12.11 6.38 -6.34
CA ALA A 182 -12.30 7.81 -6.18
C ALA A 182 -12.99 8.14 -4.85
N ASP A 183 -13.98 7.35 -4.44
CA ASP A 183 -14.66 7.52 -3.16
C ASP A 183 -13.75 7.17 -1.96
N VAL A 184 -12.93 6.11 -2.07
CA VAL A 184 -11.91 5.77 -1.07
C VAL A 184 -10.91 6.92 -0.84
N TYR A 185 -10.53 7.62 -1.91
CA TYR A 185 -9.55 8.72 -1.82
C TYR A 185 -10.16 10.12 -1.86
N ARG A 186 -11.50 10.23 -1.76
CA ARG A 186 -12.23 11.49 -1.79
C ARG A 186 -11.69 12.52 -0.78
N PRO A 187 -11.34 12.17 0.47
CA PRO A 187 -10.80 13.14 1.42
C PRO A 187 -9.45 13.75 0.99
N LEU A 188 -8.61 13.00 0.28
CA LEU A 188 -7.35 13.51 -0.27
C LEU A 188 -7.59 14.39 -1.50
N PHE A 189 -8.51 13.98 -2.37
CA PHE A 189 -8.91 14.77 -3.54
C PHE A 189 -9.47 16.14 -3.15
N LEU A 190 -10.33 16.19 -2.13
CA LEU A 190 -10.90 17.45 -1.60
C LEU A 190 -9.83 18.36 -0.96
N ARG A 191 -8.67 17.81 -0.59
CA ARG A 191 -7.50 18.53 -0.09
C ARG A 191 -6.47 18.81 -1.20
N GLU A 192 -6.87 18.63 -2.46
CA GLU A 192 -6.08 18.93 -3.66
C GLU A 192 -4.80 18.08 -3.81
N PHE A 193 -4.74 16.90 -3.18
CA PHE A 193 -3.65 15.95 -3.44
C PHE A 193 -3.87 15.24 -4.78
N PRO A 194 -2.85 15.16 -5.66
CA PRO A 194 -2.99 14.53 -6.97
C PRO A 194 -3.34 13.05 -6.88
N ILE A 195 -4.34 12.62 -7.68
CA ILE A 195 -4.64 11.21 -7.92
C ILE A 195 -4.34 10.89 -9.39
N VAL A 196 -3.40 9.98 -9.61
CA VAL A 196 -2.97 9.52 -10.93
C VAL A 196 -3.69 8.23 -11.25
N TYR A 197 -4.69 8.31 -12.13
CA TYR A 197 -5.35 7.15 -12.70
C TYR A 197 -4.60 6.63 -13.92
N THR A 198 -4.40 5.32 -13.99
CA THR A 198 -3.66 4.65 -15.07
C THR A 198 -4.11 3.19 -15.21
N ASP A 199 -3.47 2.40 -16.08
CA ASP A 199 -3.70 0.96 -16.19
C ASP A 199 -2.96 0.17 -15.08
N LEU A 200 -3.27 -1.13 -14.97
CA LEU A 200 -2.73 -1.98 -13.90
C LEU A 200 -1.20 -2.08 -13.98
N GLU A 201 -0.70 -2.37 -15.17
CA GLU A 201 0.71 -2.63 -15.44
C GLU A 201 1.56 -1.37 -15.24
N SER A 202 1.06 -0.21 -15.67
CA SER A 202 1.68 1.09 -15.41
C SER A 202 1.74 1.42 -13.92
N ALA A 203 0.66 1.20 -13.16
CA ALA A 203 0.66 1.43 -11.71
C ALA A 203 1.67 0.53 -10.98
N GLU A 204 1.74 -0.76 -11.34
CA GLU A 204 2.75 -1.69 -10.82
C GLU A 204 4.17 -1.23 -11.15
N MET A 205 4.42 -0.79 -12.39
CA MET A 205 5.73 -0.31 -12.82
C MET A 205 6.14 0.98 -12.11
N ILE A 206 5.23 1.93 -11.89
CA ILE A 206 5.54 3.20 -11.20
C ILE A 206 6.18 2.94 -9.84
N LYS A 207 5.72 1.92 -9.09
CA LYS A 207 6.32 1.57 -7.80
C LYS A 207 7.77 1.13 -7.94
N TYR A 208 8.05 0.21 -8.87
CA TYR A 208 9.41 -0.28 -9.11
C TYR A 208 10.32 0.82 -9.64
N ALA A 209 9.84 1.60 -10.61
CA ALA A 209 10.60 2.70 -11.19
C ALA A 209 10.97 3.76 -10.14
N ALA A 210 10.03 4.14 -9.27
CA ALA A 210 10.29 5.10 -8.20
C ALA A 210 11.36 4.60 -7.22
N ASN A 211 11.19 3.39 -6.68
CA ASN A 211 12.15 2.82 -5.72
C ASN A 211 13.53 2.57 -6.36
N ALA A 212 13.56 2.07 -7.60
CA ALA A 212 14.81 1.85 -8.33
C ALA A 212 15.53 3.18 -8.58
N PHE A 213 14.81 4.23 -8.97
CA PHE A 213 15.41 5.54 -9.21
C PHE A 213 15.97 6.17 -7.93
N LEU A 214 15.28 6.06 -6.80
CA LEU A 214 15.80 6.50 -5.50
C LEU A 214 17.09 5.76 -5.13
N ALA A 215 17.12 4.43 -5.33
CA ALA A 215 18.33 3.64 -5.13
C ALA A 215 19.47 4.07 -6.07
N THR A 216 19.16 4.36 -7.35
CA THR A 216 20.14 4.89 -8.31
C THR A 216 20.71 6.23 -7.85
N LYS A 217 19.88 7.17 -7.36
CA LYS A 217 20.38 8.46 -6.85
C LYS A 217 21.37 8.28 -5.70
N VAL A 218 21.05 7.40 -4.74
CA VAL A 218 21.93 7.10 -3.60
C VAL A 218 23.24 6.47 -4.07
N SER A 219 23.17 5.43 -4.91
CA SER A 219 24.37 4.77 -5.45
C SER A 219 25.23 5.74 -6.27
N PHE A 220 24.62 6.60 -7.08
CA PHE A 220 25.32 7.61 -7.85
C PHE A 220 26.08 8.58 -6.94
N VAL A 221 25.43 9.12 -5.89
CA VAL A 221 26.09 10.04 -4.96
C VAL A 221 27.20 9.36 -4.16
N ASN A 222 27.04 8.07 -3.81
CA ASN A 222 28.10 7.31 -3.16
C ASN A 222 29.35 7.14 -4.05
N GLU A 223 29.17 6.89 -5.35
CA GLU A 223 30.28 6.82 -6.31
C GLU A 223 30.97 8.20 -6.46
N ILE A 224 30.19 9.29 -6.50
CA ILE A 224 30.74 10.65 -6.50
C ILE A 224 31.50 10.93 -5.21
N ALA A 225 31.01 10.48 -4.05
CA ALA A 225 31.69 10.63 -2.75
C ALA A 225 33.07 9.96 -2.76
N ALA A 226 33.15 8.73 -3.27
CA ALA A 226 34.42 7.99 -3.38
C ALA A 226 35.42 8.70 -4.31
N LEU A 227 34.94 9.36 -5.38
CA LEU A 227 35.79 10.21 -6.21
C LEU A 227 36.23 11.48 -5.47
N CYS A 228 35.32 12.16 -4.77
CA CYS A 228 35.59 13.37 -3.99
C CYS A 228 36.72 13.14 -2.97
N GLU A 229 36.72 12.01 -2.27
CA GLU A 229 37.78 11.63 -1.33
C GLU A 229 39.18 11.56 -1.97
N ARG A 230 39.25 11.13 -3.24
CA ARG A 230 40.52 10.98 -3.97
C ARG A 230 41.05 12.29 -4.53
N VAL A 231 40.18 13.27 -4.77
CA VAL A 231 40.53 14.55 -5.41
C VAL A 231 40.49 15.74 -4.45
N GLY A 232 40.08 15.53 -3.19
CA GLY A 232 40.00 16.58 -2.17
C GLY A 232 38.76 17.48 -2.27
N ALA A 233 37.68 17.01 -2.88
CA ALA A 233 36.41 17.74 -2.94
C ALA A 233 35.46 17.37 -1.79
N ASP A 234 34.51 18.26 -1.43
CA ASP A 234 33.46 17.97 -0.45
C ASP A 234 32.18 17.51 -1.16
N VAL A 235 31.79 16.25 -0.96
CA VAL A 235 30.59 15.68 -1.57
C VAL A 235 29.30 16.39 -1.15
N LYS A 236 29.24 17.00 0.04
CA LYS A 236 28.06 17.75 0.49
C LYS A 236 27.87 19.02 -0.33
N GLU A 237 28.94 19.74 -0.62
CA GLU A 237 28.92 20.93 -1.48
C GLU A 237 28.60 20.55 -2.93
N VAL A 238 29.15 19.43 -3.43
CA VAL A 238 28.83 18.91 -4.76
C VAL A 238 27.35 18.52 -4.86
N ALA A 239 26.83 17.74 -3.92
CA ALA A 239 25.43 17.32 -3.90
C ALA A 239 24.48 18.52 -3.79
N ARG A 240 24.81 19.51 -2.95
CA ARG A 240 24.07 20.77 -2.85
C ARG A 240 24.08 21.52 -4.19
N GLY A 241 25.25 21.69 -4.80
CA GLY A 241 25.39 22.38 -6.09
C GLY A 241 24.58 21.73 -7.20
N MET A 242 24.61 20.39 -7.28
CA MET A 242 23.78 19.63 -8.24
C MET A 242 22.29 19.74 -7.94
N GLY A 243 21.89 19.63 -6.68
CA GLY A 243 20.48 19.60 -6.27
C GLY A 243 19.73 20.92 -6.46
N LEU A 244 20.43 22.03 -6.65
CA LEU A 244 19.83 23.32 -7.02
C LEU A 244 19.30 23.33 -8.47
N ASP A 245 19.72 22.38 -9.30
CA ASP A 245 19.13 22.17 -10.63
C ASP A 245 17.75 21.52 -10.51
N GLY A 246 16.70 22.25 -10.90
CA GLY A 246 15.32 21.78 -10.82
C GLY A 246 15.00 20.51 -11.62
N ARG A 247 15.89 20.09 -12.54
CA ARG A 247 15.77 18.82 -13.27
C ARG A 247 16.24 17.62 -12.45
N ILE A 248 17.05 17.84 -11.41
CA ILE A 248 17.62 16.81 -10.53
C ILE A 248 16.86 16.76 -9.20
N GLY A 249 16.56 17.94 -8.65
CA GLY A 249 15.88 18.09 -7.37
C GLY A 249 16.82 17.96 -6.17
N ASN A 250 16.36 18.52 -5.05
CA ASN A 250 17.10 18.64 -3.79
C ASN A 250 16.76 17.57 -2.74
N LYS A 251 15.89 16.62 -3.09
CA LYS A 251 15.46 15.49 -2.26
C LYS A 251 16.07 14.18 -2.75
#